data_AF-A0A7J3F1P5-F1
#
_entry.id   AF-A0A7J3F1P5-F1
#
_cell.length_a   1.000
_cell.length_b   1.000
_cell.length_c   1.000
_cell.angle_alpha   90.00
_cell.angle_beta   90.00
_cell.angle_gamma   90.00
#
_symmetry.space_group_name_H-M   'P 1'
#
loop_
_entity.id
_entity.type
_entity.pdbx_description
1 polymer ?
#
loop_
_entity_poly.entity_id
_entity_poly.type
_entity_poly.pdbx_seq_one_letter_code
_entity_poly.pdbx_strand_id
1 'polypeptide(L)'
;MRLYKKIGNTIHIISFPDEDIEKGGYLIIEDKKAGKSMIVQVIDIQFANVPGIMEELLREPLINDPVKGEDVDPFDITSHILYVQDARLLICKIHGTLKDGKLGPNSSWLPSRTHSVISRLPIEKLMEIAGVTRSFPINLGETMEISPITIDASSLDGKLNIITGRKGTGKSHLSKLLVLGLIEHGATVIVLDLNGEYGNLGLNANGERNKFSEKIHVLTPGKNFKLTLAQVGLSVMMRILIHALDLPGTSSREFRHIWRFLEERGTLSLHELGEAIRRWQCNQQVKDALFSRYYTILHTNLFTDDPKEAVDFERMLQEIERGGGGAIIIDLSGSSTIDRQIIVECMLAKIQDLLSKWKVRAVFLFAEEAHLYLKETYWDDMVTRMRHFGVFTTFITNQPNTIKENIYRQADNIFLFNFVNEHDLEIISRAARVDAETTTSIVRDLPPHHCLILGEVVKDFPIIAKIKPLNVKTMGETRFFFTDREDAVDSLTEKQYLQEEA
;
A
#
# COMPACT_ATOMS: atom_id res chain seq x y z
N MET A 1 -32.83 10.83 -12.97
CA MET A 1 -31.60 11.06 -13.74
C MET A 1 -31.90 11.12 -15.24
N ARG A 2 -31.28 12.08 -15.96
CA ARG A 2 -31.43 12.26 -17.42
C ARG A 2 -30.08 12.53 -18.10
N LEU A 3 -29.85 11.94 -19.28
CA LEU A 3 -28.65 12.20 -20.08
C LEU A 3 -28.67 13.63 -20.65
N TYR A 4 -27.71 14.46 -20.26
CA TYR A 4 -27.60 15.84 -20.74
C TYR A 4 -26.69 15.96 -21.96
N LYS A 5 -25.39 15.70 -21.81
CA LYS A 5 -24.40 15.81 -22.91
C LYS A 5 -23.22 14.86 -22.72
N LYS A 6 -22.49 14.59 -23.80
CA LYS A 6 -21.21 13.86 -23.80
C LYS A 6 -20.11 14.80 -24.26
N ILE A 7 -19.00 14.88 -23.53
CA ILE A 7 -17.82 15.67 -23.88
C ILE A 7 -16.61 14.75 -23.77
N GLY A 8 -15.90 14.49 -24.87
CA GLY A 8 -14.75 13.56 -24.84
C GLY A 8 -15.14 12.18 -24.29
N ASN A 9 -14.53 11.79 -23.17
CA ASN A 9 -14.80 10.55 -22.43
C ASN A 9 -15.66 10.73 -21.18
N THR A 10 -16.30 11.89 -21.00
CA THR A 10 -17.26 12.15 -19.92
C THR A 10 -18.69 12.25 -20.42
N ILE A 11 -19.64 11.85 -19.58
CA ILE A 11 -21.08 12.01 -19.75
C ILE A 11 -21.60 12.84 -18.60
N HIS A 12 -22.39 13.85 -18.95
CA HIS A 12 -23.05 14.73 -18.00
C HIS A 12 -24.49 14.24 -17.82
N ILE A 13 -24.89 14.01 -16.58
CA ILE A 13 -26.21 13.51 -16.20
C ILE A 13 -26.86 14.55 -15.28
N ILE A 14 -28.10 14.92 -15.56
CA ILE A 14 -28.91 15.71 -14.63
C ILE A 14 -29.51 14.74 -13.62
N SER A 15 -29.24 14.98 -12.34
CA SER A 15 -29.76 14.25 -11.19
C SER A 15 -30.66 15.18 -10.38
N PHE A 16 -31.74 14.66 -9.82
CA PHE A 16 -32.68 15.45 -9.04
C PHE A 16 -32.45 15.25 -7.52
N PRO A 17 -32.97 16.12 -6.65
CA PRO A 17 -32.70 16.10 -5.20
C PRO A 17 -33.02 14.77 -4.49
N ASP A 18 -34.02 14.03 -4.97
CA ASP A 18 -34.45 12.74 -4.45
C ASP A 18 -33.50 11.57 -4.77
N GLU A 19 -32.51 11.79 -5.63
CA GLU A 19 -31.59 10.73 -6.08
C GLU A 19 -30.32 10.71 -5.24
N ASP A 20 -30.14 9.71 -4.38
CA ASP A 20 -28.94 9.60 -3.55
C ASP A 20 -27.72 9.09 -4.36
N ILE A 21 -26.89 10.04 -4.80
CA ILE A 21 -25.69 9.81 -5.63
C ILE A 21 -24.50 10.49 -4.99
N GLU A 22 -23.43 9.72 -4.80
CA GLU A 22 -22.17 10.17 -4.23
C GLU A 22 -21.04 10.16 -5.27
N LYS A 23 -20.03 11.00 -5.02
CA LYS A 23 -18.78 11.02 -5.80
C LYS A 23 -18.04 9.68 -5.65
N GLY A 24 -17.54 9.16 -6.77
CA GLY A 24 -16.92 7.84 -6.87
C GLY A 24 -17.91 6.69 -7.10
N GLY A 25 -19.21 6.93 -6.94
CA GLY A 25 -20.25 5.94 -7.22
C GLY A 25 -20.38 5.62 -8.71
N TYR A 26 -20.87 4.41 -9.01
CA TYR A 26 -21.08 3.95 -10.37
C TYR A 26 -22.55 4.01 -10.77
N LEU A 27 -22.78 4.36 -12.03
CA LEU A 27 -24.07 4.35 -12.68
C LEU A 27 -24.03 3.44 -13.91
N ILE A 28 -25.16 2.82 -14.22
CA ILE A 28 -25.38 2.09 -15.46
C ILE A 28 -26.45 2.82 -16.28
N ILE A 29 -26.13 3.07 -17.55
CA ILE A 29 -27.02 3.69 -18.53
C ILE A 29 -27.46 2.59 -19.49
N GLU A 30 -28.68 2.10 -19.34
CA GLU A 30 -29.22 0.98 -20.13
C GLU A 30 -30.06 1.49 -21.29
N ASP A 31 -29.65 1.22 -22.54
CA ASP A 31 -30.44 1.49 -23.73
C ASP A 31 -31.15 0.21 -24.18
N LYS A 32 -32.42 0.09 -23.78
CA LYS A 32 -33.24 -1.10 -24.05
C LYS A 32 -33.43 -1.36 -25.55
N LYS A 33 -33.40 -0.32 -26.38
CA LYS A 33 -33.58 -0.46 -27.84
C LYS A 33 -32.31 -0.98 -28.50
N ALA A 34 -31.15 -0.56 -28.00
CA ALA A 34 -29.85 -1.01 -28.51
C ALA A 34 -29.39 -2.35 -27.91
N GLY A 35 -29.99 -2.80 -26.80
CA GLY A 35 -29.55 -4.00 -26.08
C GLY A 35 -28.15 -3.84 -25.48
N LYS A 36 -27.79 -2.61 -25.12
CA LYS A 36 -26.46 -2.24 -24.61
C LYS A 36 -26.59 -1.38 -23.37
N SER A 37 -25.61 -1.47 -22.49
CA SER A 37 -25.52 -0.61 -21.31
C SER A 37 -24.14 0.03 -21.22
N MET A 38 -24.05 1.22 -20.64
CA MET A 38 -22.78 1.91 -20.43
C MET A 38 -22.52 2.08 -18.93
N ILE A 39 -21.31 1.74 -18.49
CA ILE A 39 -20.86 1.93 -17.13
C ILE A 39 -20.14 3.28 -17.05
N VAL A 40 -20.59 4.12 -16.13
CA VAL A 40 -19.98 5.41 -15.86
C VAL A 40 -19.75 5.60 -14.36
N GLN A 41 -18.71 6.35 -13.98
CA GLN A 41 -18.40 6.69 -12.58
C GLN A 41 -18.56 8.18 -12.36
N VAL A 42 -19.22 8.59 -11.28
CA VAL A 42 -19.39 10.00 -10.91
C VAL A 42 -18.05 10.54 -10.41
N ILE A 43 -17.45 11.47 -11.14
CA ILE A 43 -16.16 12.09 -10.78
C ILE A 43 -16.31 13.50 -10.19
N ASP A 44 -17.46 14.14 -10.42
CA ASP A 44 -17.78 15.44 -9.83
C ASP A 44 -19.31 15.65 -9.79
N ILE A 45 -19.76 16.46 -8.83
CA ILE A 45 -21.17 16.82 -8.62
C ILE A 45 -21.26 18.33 -8.49
N GLN A 46 -21.98 18.97 -9.41
CA GLN A 46 -22.17 20.42 -9.47
C GLN A 46 -23.66 20.77 -9.42
N PHE A 47 -24.01 22.02 -9.15
CA PHE A 47 -25.37 22.50 -9.39
C PHE A 47 -25.65 22.58 -10.90
N ALA A 48 -26.87 22.25 -11.31
CA ALA A 48 -27.29 22.43 -12.69
C ALA A 48 -27.39 23.94 -12.99
N ASN A 49 -26.62 24.41 -13.97
CA ASN A 49 -26.68 25.80 -14.40
C ASN A 49 -27.93 26.03 -15.26
N VAL A 50 -29.03 26.47 -14.63
CA VAL A 50 -30.28 26.81 -15.28
C VAL A 50 -30.30 28.32 -15.60
N PRO A 51 -30.58 28.74 -16.84
CA PRO A 51 -30.70 30.17 -17.16
C PRO A 51 -31.74 30.86 -16.26
N GLY A 52 -31.39 32.03 -15.72
CA GLY A 52 -32.28 32.79 -14.82
C GLY A 52 -32.15 32.44 -13.32
N ILE A 53 -31.34 31.43 -12.97
CA ILE A 53 -31.20 30.98 -11.57
C ILE A 53 -30.63 32.06 -10.66
N MET A 54 -29.66 32.85 -11.15
CA MET A 54 -29.03 33.91 -10.38
C MET A 54 -30.03 35.02 -10.08
N GLU A 55 -30.82 35.41 -11.08
CA GLU A 55 -31.87 36.42 -10.94
C GLU A 55 -32.96 35.99 -9.96
N GLU A 56 -33.29 34.69 -9.93
CA GLU A 56 -34.27 34.12 -8.99
C GLU A 56 -33.72 34.08 -7.56
N LEU A 57 -32.49 33.58 -7.36
CA LEU A 57 -31.83 33.55 -6.05
C LEU A 57 -31.62 34.96 -5.46
N LEU A 58 -31.43 35.97 -6.30
CA LEU A 58 -31.35 37.38 -5.87
C LEU A 58 -32.72 38.00 -5.59
N ARG A 59 -33.81 37.44 -6.15
CA ARG A 59 -35.19 37.89 -5.92
C ARG A 59 -35.78 37.27 -4.65
N GLU A 60 -35.31 36.09 -4.24
CA GLU A 60 -35.69 35.52 -2.96
C GLU A 60 -35.42 36.53 -1.84
N PRO A 61 -36.43 36.91 -1.05
CA PRO A 61 -36.27 37.95 -0.05
C PRO A 61 -35.24 37.50 0.99
N LEU A 62 -34.19 38.32 1.16
CA LEU A 62 -33.34 38.25 2.35
C LEU A 62 -34.29 38.32 3.55
N ILE A 63 -34.28 37.27 4.39
CA ILE A 63 -35.21 36.94 5.49
C ILE A 63 -35.45 38.09 6.51
N ASN A 64 -34.84 39.26 6.35
CA ASN A 64 -34.89 40.39 7.26
C ASN A 64 -35.99 41.42 7.01
N ASP A 65 -36.91 41.23 6.05
CA ASP A 65 -38.09 42.10 5.93
C ASP A 65 -39.39 41.28 5.77
N PRO A 66 -40.14 41.03 6.86
CA PRO A 66 -41.36 40.26 6.81
C PRO A 66 -42.48 41.15 6.27
N VAL A 67 -42.59 41.26 4.96
CA VAL A 67 -43.86 41.68 4.35
C VAL A 67 -44.87 40.58 4.71
N LYS A 68 -45.77 40.87 5.66
CA LYS A 68 -46.86 39.96 6.04
C LYS A 68 -47.85 39.87 4.88
N GLY A 69 -47.68 38.84 4.06
CA GLY A 69 -48.66 38.35 3.10
C GLY A 69 -48.77 36.84 3.21
N GLU A 70 -49.95 36.29 2.94
CA GLU A 70 -50.11 34.86 2.71
C GLU A 70 -49.69 34.58 1.26
N ASP A 71 -48.60 33.83 1.10
CA ASP A 71 -48.19 33.34 -0.22
C ASP A 71 -49.07 32.15 -0.58
N VAL A 72 -49.92 32.29 -1.59
CA VAL A 72 -50.91 31.28 -1.99
C VAL A 72 -50.41 30.61 -3.26
N ASP A 73 -49.89 29.39 -3.12
CA ASP A 73 -49.40 28.54 -4.22
C ASP A 73 -50.32 27.32 -4.44
N PRO A 74 -51.47 27.49 -5.12
CA PRO A 74 -52.47 26.43 -5.27
C PRO A 74 -52.04 25.32 -6.24
N PHE A 75 -50.96 25.52 -7.00
CA PHE A 75 -50.45 24.57 -7.98
C PHE A 75 -49.07 24.00 -7.60
N ASP A 76 -48.57 24.35 -6.42
CA ASP A 76 -47.27 23.90 -5.90
C ASP A 76 -46.11 24.25 -6.87
N ILE A 77 -46.20 25.40 -7.56
CA ILE A 77 -45.20 25.83 -8.56
C ILE A 77 -43.86 26.12 -7.88
N THR A 78 -43.89 26.64 -6.67
CA THR A 78 -42.71 26.94 -5.85
C THR A 78 -41.91 25.68 -5.60
N SER A 79 -42.56 24.55 -5.29
CA SER A 79 -41.86 23.28 -5.09
C SER A 79 -41.18 22.78 -6.37
N HIS A 80 -41.82 22.98 -7.54
CA HIS A 80 -41.25 22.59 -8.83
C HIS A 80 -40.07 23.49 -9.22
N ILE A 81 -40.12 24.79 -8.90
CA ILE A 81 -39.01 25.71 -9.11
C ILE A 81 -37.83 25.29 -8.23
N LEU A 82 -38.05 25.15 -6.92
CA LEU A 82 -37.01 24.70 -5.96
C LEU A 82 -36.40 23.36 -6.40
N TYR A 83 -37.22 22.41 -6.86
CA TYR A 83 -36.75 21.13 -7.37
C TYR A 83 -35.85 21.25 -8.61
N VAL A 84 -36.06 22.26 -9.45
CA VAL A 84 -35.19 22.59 -10.59
C VAL A 84 -33.93 23.35 -10.15
N GLN A 85 -34.02 24.22 -9.15
CA GLN A 85 -32.88 24.95 -8.58
C GLN A 85 -31.89 24.00 -7.91
N ASP A 86 -32.39 23.00 -7.18
CA ASP A 86 -31.59 21.98 -6.49
C ASP A 86 -31.17 20.82 -7.41
N ALA A 87 -31.51 20.88 -8.70
CA ALA A 87 -31.05 19.88 -9.66
C ALA A 87 -29.51 19.89 -9.74
N ARG A 88 -28.92 18.70 -9.77
CA ARG A 88 -27.48 18.48 -9.79
C ARG A 88 -27.02 18.04 -11.17
N LEU A 89 -25.87 18.53 -11.59
CA LEU A 89 -25.12 18.07 -12.74
C LEU A 89 -24.02 17.11 -12.29
N LEU A 90 -24.21 15.83 -12.60
CA LEU A 90 -23.20 14.79 -12.39
C LEU A 90 -22.25 14.76 -13.59
N ILE A 91 -20.95 14.91 -13.35
CA ILE A 91 -19.92 14.69 -14.36
C ILE A 91 -19.43 13.26 -14.17
N CYS A 92 -19.65 12.41 -15.17
CA CYS A 92 -19.37 10.99 -15.08
C CYS A 92 -18.33 10.54 -16.11
N LYS A 93 -17.32 9.77 -15.69
CA LYS A 93 -16.32 9.16 -16.57
C LYS A 93 -16.83 7.85 -17.15
N ILE A 94 -16.64 7.62 -18.45
CA ILE A 94 -17.00 6.36 -19.10
C ILE A 94 -15.92 5.31 -18.86
N HIS A 95 -16.30 4.14 -18.33
CA HIS A 95 -15.38 3.02 -18.07
C HIS A 95 -15.59 1.83 -19.01
N GLY A 96 -16.78 1.65 -19.57
CA GLY A 96 -16.99 0.57 -20.53
C GLY A 96 -18.44 0.43 -21.02
N THR A 97 -18.61 -0.43 -22.02
CA THR A 97 -19.93 -0.78 -22.57
C THR A 97 -20.19 -2.26 -22.35
N LEU A 98 -21.36 -2.58 -21.82
CA LEU A 98 -21.89 -3.93 -21.73
C LEU A 98 -22.74 -4.24 -22.96
N LYS A 99 -22.49 -5.38 -23.58
CA LYS A 99 -23.35 -5.94 -24.63
C LYS A 99 -23.61 -7.41 -24.30
N ASP A 100 -24.89 -7.80 -24.24
CA ASP A 100 -25.30 -9.17 -23.91
C ASP A 100 -24.69 -9.66 -22.57
N GLY A 101 -24.59 -8.76 -21.59
CA GLY A 101 -24.00 -9.03 -20.26
C GLY A 101 -22.48 -9.10 -20.21
N LYS A 102 -21.78 -8.95 -21.35
CA LYS A 102 -20.31 -8.98 -21.42
C LYS A 102 -19.72 -7.58 -21.56
N LEU A 103 -18.68 -7.31 -20.77
CA LEU A 103 -17.93 -6.05 -20.84
C LEU A 103 -17.11 -6.02 -22.13
N GLY A 104 -17.30 -4.98 -22.93
CA GLY A 104 -16.55 -4.73 -24.16
C GLY A 104 -15.78 -3.41 -24.08
N PRO A 105 -14.61 -3.32 -24.74
CA PRO A 105 -13.76 -2.11 -24.72
C PRO A 105 -14.31 -0.96 -25.57
N ASN A 106 -15.45 -1.15 -26.26
CA ASN A 106 -15.95 -0.20 -27.25
C ASN A 106 -16.66 0.98 -26.57
N SER A 107 -15.93 2.10 -26.41
CA SER A 107 -16.42 3.38 -25.85
C SER A 107 -17.05 4.32 -26.88
N SER A 108 -17.08 3.93 -28.16
CA SER A 108 -17.55 4.79 -29.27
C SER A 108 -19.08 4.84 -29.42
N TRP A 109 -19.82 4.03 -28.66
CA TRP A 109 -21.28 4.03 -28.69
C TRP A 109 -21.84 5.09 -27.72
N LEU A 110 -22.91 5.79 -28.11
CA LEU A 110 -23.59 6.76 -27.26
C LEU A 110 -25.03 6.29 -26.99
N PRO A 111 -25.45 6.13 -25.73
CA PRO A 111 -26.81 5.73 -25.37
C PRO A 111 -27.87 6.76 -25.80
N SER A 112 -29.08 6.29 -26.14
CA SER A 112 -30.20 7.15 -26.52
C SER A 112 -30.69 8.01 -25.35
N ARG A 113 -30.83 9.33 -25.52
CA ARG A 113 -31.37 10.22 -24.48
C ARG A 113 -32.79 9.86 -24.02
N THR A 114 -33.62 9.35 -24.93
CA THR A 114 -35.05 9.09 -24.68
C THR A 114 -35.35 7.66 -24.28
N HIS A 115 -34.53 6.70 -24.73
CA HIS A 115 -34.75 5.28 -24.47
C HIS A 115 -33.81 4.70 -23.41
N SER A 116 -32.89 5.50 -22.86
CA SER A 116 -32.00 5.06 -21.79
C SER A 116 -32.65 5.21 -20.42
N VAL A 117 -32.42 4.21 -19.57
CA VAL A 117 -32.70 4.26 -18.13
C VAL A 117 -31.35 4.35 -17.41
N ILE A 118 -31.23 5.31 -16.50
CA ILE A 118 -30.03 5.49 -15.68
C ILE A 118 -30.36 5.01 -14.28
N SER A 119 -29.52 4.15 -13.72
CA SER A 119 -29.66 3.67 -12.34
C SER A 119 -28.30 3.50 -11.69
N ARG A 120 -28.28 3.46 -10.36
CA ARG A 120 -27.08 3.15 -9.58
C ARG A 120 -26.61 1.73 -9.88
N LEU A 121 -25.31 1.55 -10.06
CA LEU A 121 -24.67 0.25 -10.21
C LEU A 121 -23.89 -0.06 -8.93
N PRO A 122 -24.40 -0.96 -8.07
CA PRO A 122 -23.71 -1.31 -6.84
C PRO A 122 -22.32 -1.88 -7.11
N ILE A 123 -21.37 -1.57 -6.24
CA ILE A 123 -19.97 -2.00 -6.42
C ILE A 123 -19.85 -3.53 -6.45
N GLU A 124 -20.61 -4.25 -5.63
CA GLU A 124 -20.61 -5.72 -5.66
C GLU A 124 -21.00 -6.26 -7.04
N LYS A 125 -22.07 -5.72 -7.64
CA LYS A 125 -22.53 -6.08 -8.98
C LYS A 125 -21.52 -5.67 -10.06
N LEU A 126 -20.86 -4.52 -9.91
CA LEU A 126 -19.79 -4.10 -10.82
C LEU A 126 -18.63 -5.11 -10.79
N MET A 127 -18.22 -5.55 -9.61
CA MET A 127 -17.11 -6.50 -9.43
C MET A 127 -17.46 -7.89 -10.01
N GLU A 128 -18.71 -8.32 -9.90
CA GLU A 128 -19.22 -9.52 -10.58
C GLU A 128 -19.15 -9.39 -12.10
N ILE A 129 -19.65 -8.27 -12.65
CA ILE A 129 -19.61 -7.99 -14.10
C ILE A 129 -18.17 -7.93 -14.62
N ALA A 130 -17.25 -7.36 -13.85
CA ALA A 130 -15.84 -7.26 -14.18
C ALA A 130 -15.09 -8.61 -14.10
N GLY A 131 -15.71 -9.65 -13.52
CA GLY A 131 -15.11 -10.97 -13.40
C GLY A 131 -13.97 -11.01 -12.38
N VAL A 132 -14.12 -10.31 -11.25
CA VAL A 132 -13.17 -10.38 -10.13
C VAL A 132 -13.25 -11.77 -9.51
N THR A 133 -12.10 -12.43 -9.36
CA THR A 133 -12.03 -13.76 -8.74
C THR A 133 -12.24 -13.66 -7.23
N ARG A 134 -12.68 -14.76 -6.61
CA ARG A 134 -12.87 -14.85 -5.15
C ARG A 134 -12.27 -16.16 -4.59
N SER A 135 -11.16 -16.61 -5.17
CA SER A 135 -10.47 -17.85 -4.79
C SER A 135 -9.81 -17.72 -3.41
N PHE A 136 -9.16 -16.59 -3.15
CA PHE A 136 -8.48 -16.29 -1.89
C PHE A 136 -8.95 -14.94 -1.34
N PRO A 137 -10.17 -14.85 -0.80
CA PRO A 137 -10.79 -13.57 -0.47
C PRO A 137 -10.10 -12.88 0.72
N ILE A 138 -9.79 -11.60 0.57
CA ILE A 138 -9.34 -10.68 1.63
C ILE A 138 -10.33 -9.53 1.72
N ASN A 139 -11.09 -9.48 2.81
CA ASN A 139 -12.04 -8.38 3.07
C ASN A 139 -11.27 -7.14 3.55
N LEU A 140 -11.26 -6.08 2.76
CA LEU A 140 -10.59 -4.81 3.05
C LEU A 140 -11.43 -3.89 3.94
N GLY A 141 -12.75 -4.03 3.92
CA GLY A 141 -13.69 -3.19 4.65
C GLY A 141 -14.98 -2.97 3.87
N GLU A 142 -15.39 -1.71 3.75
CA GLU A 142 -16.70 -1.35 3.21
C GLU A 142 -16.56 -0.34 2.08
N THR A 143 -17.42 -0.46 1.07
CA THR A 143 -17.63 0.58 0.05
C THR A 143 -18.38 1.77 0.68
N MET A 144 -18.47 2.88 -0.05
CA MET A 144 -19.33 4.01 0.36
C MET A 144 -20.81 3.61 0.55
N GLU A 145 -21.25 2.53 -0.12
CA GLU A 145 -22.60 1.98 -0.03
C GLU A 145 -22.79 1.03 1.17
N ILE A 146 -21.83 0.95 2.09
CA ILE A 146 -21.84 0.05 3.26
C ILE A 146 -21.87 -1.44 2.85
N SER A 147 -21.55 -1.76 1.59
CA SER A 147 -21.33 -3.14 1.13
C SER A 147 -19.89 -3.59 1.38
N PRO A 148 -19.61 -4.87 1.69
CA PRO A 148 -18.24 -5.35 1.88
C PRO A 148 -17.39 -5.26 0.60
N ILE A 149 -16.17 -4.74 0.71
CA ILE A 149 -15.18 -4.76 -0.37
C ILE A 149 -14.15 -5.87 -0.14
N THR A 150 -14.20 -6.89 -0.99
CA THR A 150 -13.29 -8.05 -0.93
C THR A 150 -12.44 -8.11 -2.18
N ILE A 151 -11.14 -8.28 -2.00
CA ILE A 151 -10.18 -8.51 -3.08
C ILE A 151 -9.71 -9.96 -3.06
N ASP A 152 -9.10 -10.44 -4.14
CA ASP A 152 -8.48 -11.75 -4.19
C ASP A 152 -6.98 -11.64 -3.92
N ALA A 153 -6.43 -12.46 -3.03
CA ALA A 153 -5.00 -12.52 -2.77
C ALA A 153 -4.19 -12.87 -4.03
N SER A 154 -4.75 -13.62 -4.98
CA SER A 154 -4.12 -13.92 -6.28
C SER A 154 -3.93 -12.67 -7.15
N SER A 155 -4.66 -11.59 -6.88
CA SER A 155 -4.41 -10.28 -7.51
C SER A 155 -3.19 -9.56 -6.91
N LEU A 156 -2.58 -10.10 -5.86
CA LEU A 156 -1.30 -9.63 -5.30
C LEU A 156 -0.14 -10.59 -5.62
N ASP A 157 -0.45 -11.87 -5.90
CA ASP A 157 0.51 -12.92 -6.26
C ASP A 157 1.16 -12.62 -7.61
N GLY A 158 2.49 -12.56 -7.64
CA GLY A 158 3.20 -12.21 -8.86
C GLY A 158 2.99 -10.77 -9.29
N LYS A 159 2.57 -9.85 -8.40
CA LYS A 159 2.25 -8.43 -8.71
C LYS A 159 3.09 -7.44 -7.90
N LEU A 160 3.26 -6.24 -8.44
CA LEU A 160 3.82 -5.08 -7.77
C LEU A 160 2.69 -4.20 -7.23
N ASN A 161 2.72 -3.95 -5.92
CA ASN A 161 1.72 -3.14 -5.24
C ASN A 161 2.35 -1.89 -4.65
N ILE A 162 1.63 -0.78 -4.67
CA ILE A 162 2.05 0.47 -4.01
C ILE A 162 0.94 0.97 -3.10
N ILE A 163 1.26 1.26 -1.84
CA ILE A 163 0.38 1.90 -0.87
C ILE A 163 0.97 3.27 -0.55
N THR A 164 0.23 4.34 -0.87
CA THR A 164 0.72 5.72 -0.66
C THR A 164 -0.38 6.68 -0.23
N GLY A 165 0.02 7.82 0.33
CA GLY A 165 -0.85 8.81 0.96
C GLY A 165 -0.18 9.52 2.14
N ARG A 166 -0.82 10.56 2.68
CA ARG A 166 -0.24 11.36 3.78
C ARG A 166 -0.03 10.54 5.07
N LYS A 167 0.83 11.02 5.97
CA LYS A 167 0.98 10.39 7.30
C LYS A 167 -0.35 10.43 8.06
N GLY A 168 -0.69 9.35 8.76
CA GLY A 168 -1.93 9.26 9.56
C GLY A 168 -3.22 8.94 8.79
N THR A 169 -3.16 8.65 7.47
CA THR A 169 -4.37 8.39 6.67
C THR A 169 -4.88 6.95 6.69
N GLY A 170 -4.12 6.01 7.25
CA GLY A 170 -4.50 4.59 7.32
C GLY A 170 -3.65 3.62 6.48
N LYS A 171 -2.55 4.06 5.86
CA LYS A 171 -1.64 3.20 5.07
C LYS A 171 -1.18 1.95 5.82
N SER A 172 -0.62 2.13 7.02
CA SER A 172 -0.14 1.01 7.84
C SER A 172 -1.27 0.06 8.23
N HIS A 173 -2.51 0.56 8.41
CA HIS A 173 -3.67 -0.29 8.68
C HIS A 173 -4.00 -1.17 7.48
N LEU A 174 -4.05 -0.62 6.26
CA LEU A 174 -4.26 -1.42 5.06
C LEU A 174 -3.12 -2.44 4.86
N SER A 175 -1.87 -2.01 5.03
CA SER A 175 -0.70 -2.89 4.91
C SER A 175 -0.82 -4.09 5.87
N LYS A 176 -1.08 -3.84 7.16
CA LYS A 176 -1.29 -4.89 8.17
C LYS A 176 -2.47 -5.81 7.83
N LEU A 177 -3.56 -5.26 7.32
CA LEU A 177 -4.72 -6.04 6.87
C LEU A 177 -4.34 -6.99 5.74
N LEU A 178 -3.59 -6.51 4.74
CA LEU A 178 -3.11 -7.34 3.63
C LEU A 178 -2.13 -8.42 4.12
N VAL A 179 -1.19 -8.07 5.01
CA VAL A 179 -0.27 -9.04 5.63
C VAL A 179 -1.05 -10.17 6.30
N LEU A 180 -2.03 -9.84 7.15
CA LEU A 180 -2.84 -10.85 7.84
C LEU A 180 -3.69 -11.68 6.87
N GLY A 181 -4.32 -11.05 5.87
CA GLY A 181 -5.09 -11.75 4.84
C GLY A 181 -4.25 -12.72 4.03
N LEU A 182 -3.02 -12.35 3.67
CA LEU A 182 -2.08 -13.24 2.98
C LEU A 182 -1.68 -14.44 3.84
N ILE A 183 -1.40 -14.23 5.14
CA ILE A 183 -1.06 -15.30 6.08
C ILE A 183 -2.23 -16.27 6.30
N GLU A 184 -3.48 -15.77 6.31
CA GLU A 184 -4.68 -16.62 6.36
C GLU A 184 -4.74 -17.61 5.19
N HIS A 185 -4.27 -17.19 4.01
CA HIS A 185 -4.21 -18.02 2.79
C HIS A 185 -2.88 -18.76 2.63
N GLY A 186 -2.06 -18.85 3.68
CA GLY A 186 -0.86 -19.68 3.69
C GLY A 186 0.38 -19.03 3.08
N ALA A 187 0.38 -17.72 2.85
CA ALA A 187 1.53 -17.02 2.31
C ALA A 187 2.66 -16.83 3.33
N THR A 188 3.90 -16.84 2.84
CA THR A 188 5.08 -16.38 3.60
C THR A 188 5.28 -14.89 3.32
N VAL A 189 5.23 -14.08 4.37
CA VAL A 189 5.33 -12.62 4.30
C VAL A 189 6.59 -12.15 5.02
N ILE A 190 7.30 -11.19 4.45
CA ILE A 190 8.44 -10.52 5.07
C ILE A 190 8.13 -9.04 5.11
N VAL A 191 8.24 -8.43 6.28
CA VAL A 191 8.02 -6.99 6.47
C VAL A 191 9.33 -6.34 6.87
N LEU A 192 9.76 -5.32 6.12
CA LEU A 192 10.85 -4.42 6.49
C LEU A 192 10.24 -3.26 7.29
N ASP A 193 10.22 -3.40 8.61
CA ASP A 193 9.48 -2.52 9.51
C ASP A 193 10.36 -1.38 10.01
N LEU A 194 10.24 -0.21 9.37
CA LEU A 194 11.06 0.95 9.70
C LEU A 194 10.62 1.62 11.02
N ASN A 195 9.32 1.58 11.30
CA ASN A 195 8.70 2.32 12.39
C ASN A 195 8.40 1.44 13.63
N GLY A 196 8.61 0.12 13.53
CA GLY A 196 8.33 -0.83 14.60
C GLY A 196 6.82 -1.09 14.80
N GLU A 197 6.02 -0.88 13.75
CA GLU A 197 4.56 -0.90 13.84
C GLU A 197 3.94 -2.30 13.73
N TYR A 198 4.69 -3.31 13.29
CA TYR A 198 4.19 -4.66 12.96
C TYR A 198 4.52 -5.70 14.01
N GLY A 199 5.42 -5.40 14.95
CA GLY A 199 5.90 -6.36 15.96
C GLY A 199 4.77 -6.99 16.82
N ASN A 200 3.67 -6.27 17.01
CA ASN A 200 2.53 -6.71 17.82
C ASN A 200 1.36 -7.29 17.02
N LEU A 201 1.56 -7.64 15.74
CA LEU A 201 0.49 -8.24 14.91
C LEU A 201 -0.07 -9.55 15.49
N GLY A 202 0.70 -10.25 16.32
CA GLY A 202 0.25 -11.44 17.04
C GLY A 202 -0.64 -11.17 18.26
N LEU A 203 -0.91 -9.91 18.59
CA LEU A 203 -1.72 -9.51 19.76
C LEU A 203 -3.02 -8.83 19.32
N ASN A 204 -4.10 -9.03 20.06
CA ASN A 204 -5.37 -8.30 19.90
C ASN A 204 -5.26 -6.88 20.54
N ALA A 205 -6.30 -6.05 20.42
CA ALA A 205 -6.29 -4.69 21.00
C ALA A 205 -6.04 -4.68 22.53
N ASN A 206 -6.45 -5.73 23.24
CA ASN A 206 -6.26 -5.88 24.68
C ASN A 206 -4.85 -6.39 25.06
N GLY A 207 -3.99 -6.68 24.08
CA GLY A 207 -2.65 -7.23 24.30
C GLY A 207 -2.59 -8.74 24.51
N GLU A 208 -3.70 -9.46 24.34
CA GLU A 208 -3.74 -10.91 24.42
C GLU A 208 -3.35 -11.54 23.08
N ARG A 209 -2.86 -12.78 23.09
CA ARG A 209 -2.49 -13.50 21.87
C ARG A 209 -3.70 -13.72 20.97
N ASN A 210 -3.58 -13.34 19.70
CA ASN A 210 -4.59 -13.60 18.69
C ASN A 210 -4.26 -14.88 17.87
N LYS A 211 -5.14 -15.23 16.93
CA LYS A 211 -4.99 -16.43 16.07
C LYS A 211 -3.73 -16.47 15.20
N PHE A 212 -3.03 -15.34 15.04
CA PHE A 212 -1.80 -15.23 14.27
C PHE A 212 -0.55 -15.23 15.15
N SER A 213 -0.68 -15.23 16.48
CA SER A 213 0.45 -15.11 17.42
C SER A 213 1.61 -16.07 17.13
N GLU A 214 1.33 -17.32 16.79
CA GLU A 214 2.35 -18.34 16.49
C GLU A 214 2.94 -18.20 15.07
N LYS A 215 2.33 -17.38 14.21
CA LYS A 215 2.74 -17.14 12.82
C LYS A 215 3.53 -15.84 12.64
N ILE A 216 3.64 -14.99 13.66
CA ILE A 216 4.38 -13.73 13.61
C ILE A 216 5.74 -13.90 14.29
N HIS A 217 6.81 -13.75 13.52
CA HIS A 217 8.18 -13.88 14.00
C HIS A 217 8.90 -12.54 13.88
N VAL A 218 9.19 -11.91 15.03
CA VAL A 218 9.89 -10.61 15.07
C VAL A 218 11.39 -10.83 15.21
N LEU A 219 12.15 -10.30 14.26
CA LEU A 219 13.60 -10.35 14.20
C LEU A 219 14.17 -8.94 14.31
N THR A 220 14.88 -8.68 15.41
CA THR A 220 15.61 -7.43 15.64
C THR A 220 17.10 -7.68 15.40
N PRO A 221 17.67 -7.13 14.30
CA PRO A 221 19.08 -7.24 13.96
C PRO A 221 20.01 -6.90 15.11
N GLY A 222 21.02 -7.74 15.33
CA GLY A 222 22.02 -7.57 16.40
C GLY A 222 21.54 -7.94 17.81
N LYS A 223 20.25 -8.25 17.98
CA LYS A 223 19.69 -8.80 19.22
C LYS A 223 19.38 -10.29 19.04
N ASN A 224 18.13 -10.63 18.73
CA ASN A 224 17.69 -12.00 18.49
C ASN A 224 17.87 -12.46 17.03
N PHE A 225 18.36 -11.57 16.16
CA PHE A 225 18.69 -11.90 14.79
C PHE A 225 20.16 -11.59 14.49
N LYS A 226 20.97 -12.65 14.47
CA LYS A 226 22.37 -12.61 14.06
C LYS A 226 22.66 -13.73 13.06
N LEU A 227 23.72 -13.57 12.29
CA LEU A 227 24.13 -14.51 11.25
C LEU A 227 25.63 -14.79 11.34
N THR A 228 26.05 -16.02 11.05
CA THR A 228 27.48 -16.30 10.84
C THR A 228 27.91 -15.90 9.44
N LEU A 229 29.21 -15.61 9.26
CA LEU A 229 29.75 -15.32 7.92
C LEU A 229 29.58 -16.50 6.95
N ALA A 230 29.65 -17.74 7.45
CA ALA A 230 29.42 -18.94 6.66
C ALA A 230 27.98 -19.02 6.12
N GLN A 231 26.97 -18.69 6.95
CA GLN A 231 25.56 -18.64 6.52
C GLN A 231 25.27 -17.52 5.53
N VAL A 232 26.07 -16.45 5.55
CA VAL A 232 25.92 -15.30 4.65
C VAL A 232 26.54 -15.63 3.29
N GLY A 233 27.73 -16.22 3.30
CA GLY A 233 28.45 -16.59 2.10
C GLY A 233 29.04 -15.39 1.35
N LEU A 234 29.99 -15.68 0.46
CA LEU A 234 30.74 -14.64 -0.27
C LEU A 234 29.83 -13.77 -1.14
N SER A 235 28.85 -14.36 -1.83
CA SER A 235 27.98 -13.62 -2.76
C SER A 235 27.21 -12.52 -2.06
N VAL A 236 26.58 -12.82 -0.92
CA VAL A 236 25.82 -11.85 -0.12
C VAL A 236 26.76 -10.83 0.49
N MET A 237 27.89 -11.26 1.07
CA MET A 237 28.85 -10.32 1.67
C MET A 237 29.42 -9.33 0.64
N MET A 238 29.73 -9.80 -0.57
CA MET A 238 30.17 -8.92 -1.66
C MET A 238 29.10 -7.88 -2.02
N ARG A 239 27.82 -8.27 -2.03
CA ARG A 239 26.72 -7.34 -2.29
C ARG A 239 26.62 -6.27 -1.22
N ILE A 240 26.72 -6.63 0.06
CA ILE A 240 26.76 -5.66 1.17
C ILE A 240 27.93 -4.68 0.97
N LEU A 241 29.13 -5.21 0.74
CA LEU A 241 30.33 -4.39 0.61
C LEU A 241 30.26 -3.43 -0.58
N ILE A 242 29.80 -3.89 -1.74
CA ILE A 242 29.75 -3.08 -2.96
C ILE A 242 28.56 -2.14 -2.92
N HIS A 243 27.38 -2.62 -2.56
CA HIS A 243 26.13 -1.89 -2.74
C HIS A 243 25.68 -1.15 -1.49
N ALA A 244 25.87 -1.66 -0.28
CA ALA A 244 25.57 -0.89 0.93
C ALA A 244 26.74 0.02 1.33
N LEU A 245 27.99 -0.45 1.14
CA LEU A 245 29.18 0.20 1.69
C LEU A 245 30.16 0.79 0.65
N ASP A 246 29.76 0.78 -0.63
CA ASP A 246 30.49 1.41 -1.74
C ASP A 246 31.98 1.01 -1.79
N LEU A 247 32.26 -0.29 -1.63
CA LEU A 247 33.62 -0.81 -1.69
C LEU A 247 34.17 -0.72 -3.12
N PRO A 248 35.34 -0.07 -3.34
CA PRO A 248 35.91 0.07 -4.67
C PRO A 248 36.27 -1.26 -5.33
N GLY A 249 36.20 -1.32 -6.66
CA GLY A 249 36.44 -2.54 -7.44
C GLY A 249 37.79 -3.22 -7.16
N THR A 250 38.87 -2.45 -6.99
CA THR A 250 40.20 -2.98 -6.62
C THR A 250 40.20 -3.66 -5.25
N SER A 251 39.56 -3.03 -4.26
CA SER A 251 39.42 -3.58 -2.90
C SER A 251 38.50 -4.79 -2.88
N SER A 252 37.44 -4.79 -3.70
CA SER A 252 36.52 -5.92 -3.86
C SER A 252 37.22 -7.21 -4.30
N ARG A 253 38.27 -7.09 -5.14
CA ARG A 253 39.04 -8.23 -5.63
C ARG A 253 39.91 -8.82 -4.53
N GLU A 254 40.61 -7.99 -3.77
CA GLU A 254 41.40 -8.44 -2.62
C GLU A 254 40.52 -9.09 -1.55
N PHE A 255 39.35 -8.51 -1.25
CA PHE A 255 38.40 -9.10 -0.32
C PHE A 255 37.98 -10.52 -0.75
N ARG A 256 37.70 -10.74 -2.04
CA ARG A 256 37.37 -12.09 -2.55
C ARG A 256 38.50 -13.10 -2.31
N HIS A 257 39.75 -12.68 -2.45
CA HIS A 257 40.90 -13.54 -2.17
C HIS A 257 41.02 -13.86 -0.68
N ILE A 258 40.87 -12.85 0.18
CA ILE A 258 40.85 -13.02 1.65
C ILE A 258 39.75 -14.00 2.07
N TRP A 259 38.53 -13.81 1.57
CA TRP A 259 37.41 -14.68 1.91
C TRP A 259 37.66 -16.13 1.52
N ARG A 260 38.07 -16.38 0.27
CA ARG A 260 38.35 -17.73 -0.22
C ARG A 260 39.48 -18.41 0.58
N PHE A 261 40.52 -17.64 0.93
CA PHE A 261 41.61 -18.15 1.76
C PHE A 261 41.12 -18.63 3.14
N LEU A 262 40.19 -17.90 3.77
CA LEU A 262 39.60 -18.29 5.06
C LEU A 262 38.62 -19.47 4.91
N GLU A 263 37.84 -19.48 3.84
CA GLU A 263 36.87 -20.53 3.52
C GLU A 263 37.56 -21.87 3.24
N GLU A 264 38.64 -21.88 2.44
CA GLU A 264 39.44 -23.08 2.14
C GLU A 264 40.10 -23.69 3.38
N ARG A 265 40.38 -22.87 4.41
CA ARG A 265 40.94 -23.29 5.69
C ARG A 265 39.89 -23.67 6.73
N GLY A 266 38.61 -23.43 6.45
CA GLY A 266 37.53 -23.63 7.41
C GLY A 266 37.58 -22.71 8.63
N THR A 267 38.22 -21.54 8.52
CA THR A 267 38.40 -20.57 9.62
C THR A 267 37.59 -19.30 9.42
N LEU A 268 36.58 -19.32 8.55
CA LEU A 268 35.76 -18.15 8.23
C LEU A 268 34.94 -17.69 9.44
N SER A 269 35.41 -16.63 10.07
CA SER A 269 34.77 -15.93 11.20
C SER A 269 35.03 -14.43 11.06
N LEU A 270 34.24 -13.60 11.74
CA LEU A 270 34.42 -12.15 11.77
C LEU A 270 35.77 -11.79 12.38
N HIS A 271 36.17 -12.48 13.47
CA HIS A 271 37.50 -12.30 14.06
C HIS A 271 38.63 -12.58 13.07
N GLU A 272 38.62 -13.77 12.43
CA GLU A 272 39.67 -14.16 11.48
C GLU A 272 39.65 -13.30 10.22
N LEU A 273 38.49 -12.79 9.80
CA LEU A 273 38.40 -11.83 8.70
C LEU A 273 39.17 -10.54 9.03
N GLY A 274 39.01 -10.00 10.23
CA GLY A 274 39.74 -8.82 10.68
C GLY A 274 41.26 -9.04 10.74
N GLU A 275 41.70 -10.19 11.26
CA GLU A 275 43.12 -10.57 11.30
C GLU A 275 43.70 -10.78 9.90
N ALA A 276 42.95 -11.42 9.02
CA ALA A 276 43.35 -11.65 7.64
C ALA A 276 43.52 -10.33 6.89
N ILE A 277 42.57 -9.39 7.00
CA ILE A 277 42.69 -8.05 6.41
C ILE A 277 43.94 -7.34 6.95
N ARG A 278 44.23 -7.46 8.25
CA ARG A 278 45.43 -6.85 8.86
C ARG A 278 46.73 -7.34 8.23
N ARG A 279 46.84 -8.66 8.07
CA ARG A 279 48.07 -9.35 7.63
C ARG A 279 48.18 -9.45 6.11
N TRP A 280 47.09 -9.21 5.37
CA TRP A 280 47.06 -9.33 3.92
C TRP A 280 48.08 -8.39 3.26
N GLN A 281 48.88 -8.94 2.35
CA GLN A 281 49.88 -8.18 1.61
C GLN A 281 49.22 -7.49 0.42
N CYS A 282 48.78 -6.25 0.62
CA CYS A 282 48.17 -5.41 -0.41
C CYS A 282 48.48 -3.92 -0.14
N ASN A 283 48.07 -3.05 -1.07
CA ASN A 283 48.23 -1.60 -0.93
C ASN A 283 47.52 -1.10 0.35
N GLN A 284 48.18 -0.20 1.08
CA GLN A 284 47.64 0.40 2.32
C GLN A 284 46.25 1.01 2.12
N GLN A 285 46.00 1.70 1.01
CA GLN A 285 44.70 2.29 0.70
C GLN A 285 43.59 1.24 0.56
N VAL A 286 43.92 0.06 0.00
CA VAL A 286 42.99 -1.07 -0.08
C VAL A 286 42.72 -1.62 1.31
N LYS A 287 43.77 -1.80 2.11
CA LYS A 287 43.66 -2.28 3.49
C LYS A 287 42.79 -1.35 4.35
N ASP A 288 43.00 -0.04 4.25
CA ASP A 288 42.22 0.98 4.97
C ASP A 288 40.75 0.96 4.54
N ALA A 289 40.49 0.82 3.24
CA ALA A 289 39.12 0.69 2.72
C ALA A 289 38.42 -0.57 3.28
N LEU A 290 39.11 -1.73 3.27
CA LEU A 290 38.58 -2.98 3.82
C LEU A 290 38.34 -2.88 5.33
N PHE A 291 39.27 -2.29 6.09
CA PHE A 291 39.10 -2.10 7.53
C PHE A 291 37.93 -1.21 7.87
N SER A 292 37.78 -0.08 7.17
CA SER A 292 36.66 0.83 7.37
C SER A 292 35.32 0.09 7.24
N ARG A 293 35.15 -0.75 6.21
CA ARG A 293 33.91 -1.52 6.01
C ARG A 293 33.77 -2.67 7.00
N TYR A 294 34.86 -3.34 7.34
CA TYR A 294 34.89 -4.37 8.36
C TYR A 294 34.39 -3.82 9.71
N TYR A 295 34.86 -2.65 10.15
CA TYR A 295 34.39 -2.04 11.39
C TYR A 295 32.92 -1.63 11.30
N THR A 296 32.46 -1.09 10.16
CA THR A 296 31.02 -0.82 9.97
C THR A 296 30.19 -2.09 10.13
N ILE A 297 30.60 -3.19 9.48
CA ILE A 297 29.95 -4.51 9.59
C ILE A 297 29.96 -5.00 11.04
N LEU A 298 31.10 -4.90 11.73
CA LEU A 298 31.25 -5.31 13.13
C LEU A 298 30.29 -4.52 14.05
N HIS A 299 30.18 -3.20 13.86
CA HIS A 299 29.34 -2.34 14.70
C HIS A 299 27.83 -2.52 14.48
N THR A 300 27.41 -3.12 13.36
CA THR A 300 26.00 -3.51 13.17
C THR A 300 25.52 -4.53 14.20
N ASN A 301 26.46 -5.31 14.79
CA ASN A 301 26.19 -6.49 15.62
C ASN A 301 25.35 -7.59 14.93
N LEU A 302 25.05 -7.46 13.63
CA LEU A 302 24.28 -8.45 12.87
C LEU A 302 25.04 -9.77 12.70
N PHE A 303 26.37 -9.74 12.75
CA PHE A 303 27.21 -10.92 12.54
C PHE A 303 27.77 -11.43 13.86
N THR A 304 27.81 -12.75 14.01
CA THR A 304 28.33 -13.42 15.21
C THR A 304 29.22 -14.60 14.82
N ASP A 305 30.22 -14.85 15.65
CA ASP A 305 31.09 -16.03 15.54
C ASP A 305 30.58 -17.20 16.39
N ASP A 306 29.59 -16.99 17.26
CA ASP A 306 28.92 -18.05 18.02
C ASP A 306 27.75 -18.63 17.21
N PRO A 307 27.83 -19.89 16.75
CA PRO A 307 26.74 -20.53 16.01
C PRO A 307 25.44 -20.65 16.81
N LYS A 308 25.48 -20.60 18.15
CA LYS A 308 24.28 -20.68 19.01
C LYS A 308 23.43 -19.40 18.99
N GLU A 309 24.06 -18.25 18.76
CA GLU A 309 23.37 -16.97 18.62
C GLU A 309 22.83 -16.76 17.19
N ALA A 310 23.32 -17.54 16.22
CA ALA A 310 23.00 -17.37 14.82
C ALA A 310 21.64 -18.00 14.46
N VAL A 311 20.83 -17.24 13.74
CA VAL A 311 19.53 -17.71 13.24
C VAL A 311 19.72 -18.50 11.95
N ASP A 312 19.16 -19.70 11.91
CA ASP A 312 19.01 -20.46 10.67
C ASP A 312 17.82 -19.92 9.86
N PHE A 313 18.10 -18.89 9.06
CA PHE A 313 17.09 -18.19 8.28
C PHE A 313 16.43 -19.06 7.19
N GLU A 314 17.19 -19.98 6.58
CA GLU A 314 16.64 -20.94 5.59
C GLU A 314 15.61 -21.84 6.26
N ARG A 315 15.99 -22.44 7.39
CA ARG A 315 15.11 -23.34 8.14
C ARG A 315 13.86 -22.63 8.62
N MET A 316 14.00 -21.40 9.15
CA MET A 316 12.87 -20.59 9.59
C MET A 316 11.84 -20.37 8.47
N LEU A 317 12.28 -19.97 7.27
CA LEU A 317 11.39 -19.79 6.12
C LEU A 317 10.71 -21.09 5.69
N GLN A 318 11.46 -22.20 5.66
CA GLN A 318 10.91 -23.52 5.32
C GLN A 318 9.87 -24.01 6.34
N GLU A 319 10.10 -23.76 7.63
CA GLU A 319 9.17 -24.10 8.70
C GLU A 319 7.88 -23.27 8.60
N ILE A 320 7.99 -21.97 8.30
CA ILE A 320 6.82 -21.10 8.06
C ILE A 320 6.01 -21.57 6.85
N GLU A 321 6.68 -21.86 5.73
CA GLU A 321 6.00 -22.32 4.52
C GLU A 321 5.29 -23.67 4.75
N ARG A 322 5.94 -24.63 5.41
CA ARG A 322 5.34 -25.93 5.78
C ARG A 322 4.23 -25.81 6.83
N GLY A 323 4.32 -24.82 7.72
CA GLY A 323 3.34 -24.51 8.76
C GLY A 323 2.08 -23.80 8.25
N GLY A 324 1.94 -23.62 6.94
CA GLY A 324 0.78 -22.94 6.35
C GLY A 324 0.87 -21.41 6.48
N GLY A 325 2.06 -20.86 6.23
CA GLY A 325 2.31 -19.42 6.10
C GLY A 325 2.52 -18.69 7.44
N GLY A 326 3.04 -17.47 7.34
CA GLY A 326 3.40 -16.62 8.47
C GLY A 326 4.14 -15.35 8.04
N ALA A 327 4.42 -14.47 8.99
CA ALA A 327 5.17 -13.24 8.75
C ALA A 327 6.48 -13.19 9.54
N ILE A 328 7.56 -12.84 8.85
CA ILE A 328 8.82 -12.43 9.46
C ILE A 328 8.86 -10.90 9.45
N ILE A 329 8.88 -10.29 10.63
CA ILE A 329 9.00 -8.85 10.81
C ILE A 329 10.46 -8.53 11.09
N ILE A 330 11.14 -7.88 10.15
CA ILE A 330 12.49 -7.35 10.34
C ILE A 330 12.36 -5.96 10.94
N ASP A 331 12.59 -5.84 12.24
CA ASP A 331 12.52 -4.58 12.96
C ASP A 331 13.77 -3.73 12.67
N LEU A 332 13.58 -2.68 11.87
CA LEU A 332 14.61 -1.70 11.50
C LEU A 332 14.49 -0.42 12.34
N SER A 333 13.55 -0.38 13.30
CA SER A 333 13.38 0.76 14.19
C SER A 333 14.64 0.99 15.02
N GLY A 334 15.01 2.26 15.21
CA GLY A 334 16.23 2.63 15.93
C GLY A 334 17.56 2.32 15.23
N SER A 335 17.58 1.62 14.08
CA SER A 335 18.80 1.36 13.30
C SER A 335 19.26 2.60 12.54
N SER A 336 20.58 2.79 12.37
CA SER A 336 21.12 3.87 11.53
C SER A 336 20.84 3.63 10.04
N THR A 337 20.92 4.66 9.20
CA THR A 337 20.71 4.51 7.74
C THR A 337 21.65 3.48 7.12
N ILE A 338 22.92 3.45 7.55
CA ILE A 338 23.91 2.49 7.05
C ILE A 338 23.58 1.08 7.51
N ASP A 339 23.19 0.89 8.78
CA ASP A 339 22.80 -0.42 9.28
C ASP A 339 21.58 -0.95 8.53
N ARG A 340 20.58 -0.10 8.30
CA ARG A 340 19.38 -0.45 7.51
C ARG A 340 19.76 -0.93 6.10
N GLN A 341 20.68 -0.23 5.43
CA GLN A 341 21.17 -0.64 4.11
C GLN A 341 21.88 -2.00 4.16
N ILE A 342 22.75 -2.23 5.15
CA ILE A 342 23.45 -3.52 5.33
C ILE A 342 22.46 -4.66 5.58
N ILE A 343 21.52 -4.45 6.51
CA ILE A 343 20.53 -5.45 6.92
C ILE A 343 19.64 -5.79 5.72
N VAL A 344 19.06 -4.79 5.05
CA VAL A 344 18.16 -5.01 3.92
C VAL A 344 18.90 -5.68 2.76
N GLU A 345 20.13 -5.25 2.45
CA GLU A 345 20.92 -5.88 1.39
C GLU A 345 21.21 -7.36 1.71
N CYS A 346 21.58 -7.66 2.96
CA CYS A 346 21.80 -9.02 3.43
C CYS A 346 20.53 -9.87 3.28
N MET A 347 19.38 -9.35 3.72
CA MET A 347 18.10 -10.04 3.69
C MET A 347 17.64 -10.31 2.25
N LEU A 348 17.61 -9.29 1.40
CA LEU A 348 17.20 -9.43 0.00
C LEU A 348 18.10 -10.41 -0.76
N ALA A 349 19.42 -10.34 -0.52
CA ALA A 349 20.36 -11.26 -1.14
C ALA A 349 20.16 -12.72 -0.70
N LYS A 350 19.93 -12.95 0.60
CA LYS A 350 19.61 -14.28 1.13
C LYS A 350 18.30 -14.83 0.57
N ILE A 351 17.24 -14.02 0.58
CA ILE A 351 15.92 -14.40 0.04
C ILE A 351 16.07 -14.79 -1.43
N GLN A 352 16.78 -13.98 -2.22
CA GLN A 352 17.03 -14.27 -3.63
C GLN A 352 17.81 -15.56 -3.84
N ASP A 353 18.85 -15.83 -3.03
CA ASP A 353 19.62 -17.07 -3.11
C ASP A 353 18.73 -18.30 -2.83
N LEU A 354 17.92 -18.25 -1.77
CA LEU A 354 16.99 -19.32 -1.40
C LEU A 354 15.94 -19.59 -2.48
N LEU A 355 15.35 -18.53 -3.03
CA LEU A 355 14.37 -18.63 -4.11
C LEU A 355 15.00 -19.18 -5.40
N SER A 356 16.20 -18.71 -5.77
CA SER A 356 16.91 -19.19 -6.96
C SER A 356 17.24 -20.70 -6.90
N LYS A 357 17.41 -21.22 -5.69
CA LYS A 357 17.66 -22.64 -5.39
C LYS A 357 16.38 -23.43 -5.12
N TRP A 358 15.20 -22.82 -5.26
CA TRP A 358 13.90 -23.42 -4.98
C TRP A 358 13.76 -23.98 -3.55
N LYS A 359 14.44 -23.34 -2.58
CA LYS A 359 14.36 -23.70 -1.16
C LYS A 359 13.09 -23.16 -0.49
N VAL A 360 12.50 -22.14 -1.10
CA VAL A 360 11.24 -21.49 -0.75
C VAL A 360 10.51 -21.23 -2.07
N ARG A 361 9.17 -21.32 -2.10
CA ARG A 361 8.41 -21.15 -3.36
C ARG A 361 8.31 -19.69 -3.79
N ALA A 362 7.88 -18.83 -2.86
CA ALA A 362 7.66 -17.40 -3.09
C ALA A 362 7.53 -16.67 -1.75
N VAL A 363 7.76 -15.37 -1.74
CA VAL A 363 7.56 -14.50 -0.58
C VAL A 363 6.86 -13.21 -0.97
N PHE A 364 5.97 -12.73 -0.11
CA PHE A 364 5.45 -11.37 -0.20
C PHE A 364 6.33 -10.45 0.62
N LEU A 365 6.88 -9.41 0.01
CA LEU A 365 7.74 -8.44 0.66
C LEU A 365 7.00 -7.12 0.86
N PHE A 366 6.84 -6.69 2.10
CA PHE A 366 6.29 -5.39 2.46
C PHE A 366 7.43 -4.47 2.87
N ALA A 367 7.69 -3.44 2.07
CA ALA A 367 8.83 -2.54 2.23
C ALA A 367 8.34 -1.14 2.62
N GLU A 368 8.43 -0.79 3.90
CA GLU A 368 8.08 0.55 4.39
C GLU A 368 9.16 1.56 4.08
N GLU A 369 8.76 2.74 3.59
CA GLU A 369 9.60 3.89 3.26
C GLU A 369 10.91 3.49 2.57
N ALA A 370 10.79 2.61 1.58
CA ALA A 370 11.92 1.87 1.02
C ALA A 370 13.01 2.76 0.39
N HIS A 371 12.67 4.01 0.05
CA HIS A 371 13.62 5.03 -0.39
C HIS A 371 14.70 5.38 0.66
N LEU A 372 14.49 5.04 1.92
CA LEU A 372 15.44 5.29 3.00
C LEU A 372 16.57 4.25 3.10
N TYR A 373 16.42 3.09 2.46
CA TYR A 373 17.41 2.01 2.51
C TYR A 373 17.67 1.30 1.18
N LEU A 374 16.85 1.52 0.14
CA LEU A 374 17.11 1.00 -1.21
C LEU A 374 17.85 2.03 -2.06
N LYS A 375 18.98 1.63 -2.64
CA LYS A 375 19.66 2.42 -3.67
C LYS A 375 18.88 2.40 -4.98
N GLU A 376 19.12 3.43 -5.80
CA GLU A 376 18.43 3.60 -7.09
C GLU A 376 18.46 2.39 -8.02
N THR A 377 19.59 1.66 -8.07
CA THR A 377 19.77 0.49 -8.94
C THR A 377 18.94 -0.71 -8.51
N TYR A 378 18.53 -0.77 -7.24
CA TYR A 378 17.78 -1.90 -6.69
C TYR A 378 16.30 -1.87 -7.01
N TRP A 379 15.75 -0.68 -7.24
CA TRP A 379 14.35 -0.53 -7.60
C TRP A 379 14.00 -1.33 -8.87
N ASP A 380 14.84 -1.23 -9.90
CA ASP A 380 14.63 -1.94 -11.16
C ASP A 380 14.78 -3.46 -10.98
N ASP A 381 15.77 -3.92 -10.22
CA ASP A 381 15.96 -5.34 -9.92
C ASP A 381 14.80 -5.92 -9.08
N MET A 382 14.24 -5.17 -8.13
CA MET A 382 13.08 -5.58 -7.34
C MET A 382 11.83 -5.74 -8.20
N VAL A 383 11.57 -4.80 -9.10
CA VAL A 383 10.37 -4.81 -9.94
C VAL A 383 10.43 -5.85 -11.05
N THR A 384 11.62 -6.08 -11.63
CA THR A 384 11.80 -7.00 -12.77
C THR A 384 12.26 -8.36 -12.30
N ARG A 385 13.50 -8.45 -11.81
CA ARG A 385 14.21 -9.71 -11.58
C ARG A 385 13.70 -10.46 -10.34
N MET A 386 13.51 -9.76 -9.22
CA MET A 386 13.05 -10.41 -7.98
C MET A 386 11.63 -10.96 -8.12
N ARG A 387 10.78 -10.32 -8.90
CA ARG A 387 9.44 -10.83 -9.27
C ARG A 387 9.52 -12.18 -9.97
N HIS A 388 10.47 -12.36 -10.89
CA HIS A 388 10.71 -13.66 -11.55
C HIS A 388 11.21 -14.74 -10.59
N PHE A 389 11.94 -14.35 -9.53
CA PHE A 389 12.36 -15.27 -8.48
C PHE A 389 11.24 -15.58 -7.47
N GLY A 390 10.08 -14.94 -7.55
CA GLY A 390 8.98 -15.16 -6.60
C GLY A 390 8.96 -14.21 -5.41
N VAL A 391 9.55 -13.01 -5.54
CA VAL A 391 9.38 -11.92 -4.55
C VAL A 391 8.29 -10.96 -5.04
N PHE A 392 7.16 -10.91 -4.33
CA PHE A 392 6.03 -10.05 -4.69
C PHE A 392 6.02 -8.84 -3.76
N THR A 393 6.37 -7.68 -4.30
CA THR A 393 6.68 -6.51 -3.49
C THR A 393 5.49 -5.59 -3.34
N THR A 394 5.26 -5.13 -2.11
CA THR A 394 4.36 -4.04 -1.75
C THR A 394 5.20 -2.91 -1.17
N PHE A 395 5.28 -1.79 -1.88
CA PHE A 395 5.92 -0.57 -1.37
C PHE A 395 4.93 0.25 -0.56
N ILE A 396 5.31 0.68 0.64
CA ILE A 396 4.50 1.55 1.49
C ILE A 396 5.27 2.85 1.70
N THR A 397 4.75 3.98 1.25
CA THR A 397 5.44 5.28 1.37
C THR A 397 4.48 6.41 1.70
N ASN A 398 4.95 7.42 2.41
CA ASN A 398 4.24 8.69 2.58
C ASN A 398 4.70 9.76 1.57
N GLN A 399 5.77 9.50 0.83
CA GLN A 399 6.40 10.39 -0.14
C GLN A 399 6.35 9.74 -1.53
N PRO A 400 5.26 9.90 -2.27
CA PRO A 400 5.12 9.25 -3.57
C PRO A 400 6.21 9.65 -4.57
N ASN A 401 6.69 10.89 -4.52
CA ASN A 401 7.77 11.41 -5.36
C ASN A 401 9.14 10.72 -5.16
N THR A 402 9.34 10.01 -4.04
CA THR A 402 10.58 9.25 -3.81
C THR A 402 10.65 7.95 -4.59
N ILE A 403 9.48 7.43 -4.99
CA ILE A 403 9.40 6.27 -5.88
C ILE A 403 9.50 6.78 -7.32
N LYS A 404 10.43 6.22 -8.08
CA LYS A 404 10.64 6.60 -9.48
C LYS A 404 9.38 6.32 -10.34
N GLU A 405 9.10 7.19 -11.30
CA GLU A 405 7.94 7.08 -12.21
C GLU A 405 7.89 5.72 -12.95
N ASN A 406 9.04 5.15 -13.30
CA ASN A 406 9.12 3.85 -13.95
C ASN A 406 8.62 2.69 -13.09
N ILE A 407 8.65 2.82 -11.75
CA ILE A 407 8.13 1.84 -10.79
C ILE A 407 6.60 1.94 -10.76
N TYR A 408 6.05 3.15 -10.68
CA TYR A 408 4.61 3.34 -10.77
C TYR A 408 4.03 2.79 -12.07
N ARG A 409 4.69 3.00 -13.20
CA ARG A 409 4.23 2.50 -14.51
C ARG A 409 4.20 0.97 -14.60
N GLN A 410 4.95 0.29 -13.74
CA GLN A 410 4.99 -1.17 -13.63
C GLN A 410 4.13 -1.70 -12.48
N ALA A 411 3.54 -0.82 -11.66
CA ALA A 411 2.67 -1.23 -10.57
C ALA A 411 1.39 -1.84 -11.16
N ASP A 412 1.07 -3.04 -10.73
CA ASP A 412 -0.16 -3.72 -11.11
C ASP A 412 -1.33 -3.19 -10.28
N ASN A 413 -1.07 -2.81 -9.01
CA ASN A 413 -2.06 -2.27 -8.09
C ASN A 413 -1.53 -1.05 -7.33
N ILE A 414 -2.40 -0.05 -7.14
CA ILE A 414 -2.08 1.15 -6.36
C ILE A 414 -3.23 1.42 -5.38
N PHE A 415 -2.90 1.55 -4.10
CA PHE A 415 -3.78 1.92 -3.02
C PHE A 415 -3.47 3.35 -2.57
N LEU A 416 -4.34 4.28 -2.94
CA LEU A 416 -4.17 5.72 -2.72
C LEU A 416 -5.05 6.20 -1.57
N PHE A 417 -4.42 6.64 -0.50
CA PHE A 417 -5.10 7.39 0.56
C PHE A 417 -5.05 8.90 0.27
N ASN A 418 -5.80 9.68 1.05
CA ASN A 418 -5.84 11.14 0.93
C ASN A 418 -4.44 11.75 0.72
N PHE A 419 -4.34 12.55 -0.34
CA PHE A 419 -3.12 13.20 -0.77
C PHE A 419 -3.45 14.56 -1.42
N VAL A 420 -2.64 15.59 -1.13
CA VAL A 420 -2.98 16.98 -1.48
C VAL A 420 -2.11 17.51 -2.64
N ASN A 421 -0.87 17.02 -2.80
CA ASN A 421 0.02 17.56 -3.82
C ASN A 421 -0.39 17.04 -5.21
N GLU A 422 -0.81 17.99 -6.06
CA GLU A 422 -1.33 17.74 -7.41
C GLU A 422 -0.28 17.11 -8.34
N HIS A 423 0.98 17.54 -8.20
CA HIS A 423 2.05 17.06 -9.07
C HIS A 423 2.31 15.56 -8.88
N ASP A 424 2.29 15.09 -7.64
CA ASP A 424 2.48 13.65 -7.38
C ASP A 424 1.26 12.84 -7.84
N LEU A 425 0.04 13.39 -7.71
CA LEU A 425 -1.18 12.76 -8.22
C LEU A 425 -1.15 12.63 -9.75
N GLU A 426 -0.63 13.63 -10.46
CA GLU A 426 -0.44 13.55 -11.91
C GLU A 426 0.54 12.42 -12.31
N ILE A 427 1.65 12.27 -11.59
CA ILE A 427 2.63 11.20 -11.85
C ILE A 427 1.98 9.82 -11.62
N ILE A 428 1.32 9.65 -10.48
CA ILE A 428 0.66 8.40 -10.11
C ILE A 428 -0.43 8.05 -11.13
N SER A 429 -1.26 9.01 -11.50
CA SER A 429 -2.38 8.76 -12.41
C SER A 429 -1.94 8.40 -13.82
N ARG A 430 -0.91 9.08 -14.36
CA ARG A 430 -0.30 8.70 -15.65
C ARG A 430 0.18 7.25 -15.65
N ALA A 431 0.64 6.76 -14.51
CA ALA A 431 1.13 5.41 -14.36
C ALA A 431 0.03 4.36 -14.09
N ALA A 432 -1.04 4.73 -13.41
CA ALA A 432 -2.10 3.81 -12.94
C ALA A 432 -3.07 3.33 -14.03
N ARG A 433 -2.84 3.66 -15.31
CA ARG A 433 -3.79 3.43 -16.44
C ARG A 433 -5.19 4.04 -16.20
N VAL A 434 -5.31 4.92 -15.22
CA VAL A 434 -6.53 5.62 -14.85
C VAL A 434 -6.35 7.08 -15.23
N ASP A 435 -7.44 7.70 -15.61
CA ASP A 435 -7.43 9.10 -16.01
C ASP A 435 -7.05 10.02 -14.83
N ALA A 436 -6.18 10.99 -15.10
CA ALA A 436 -5.62 11.89 -14.09
C ALA A 436 -6.68 12.76 -13.39
N GLU A 437 -7.68 13.21 -14.14
CA GLU A 437 -8.79 14.01 -13.62
C GLU A 437 -9.62 13.17 -12.63
N THR A 438 -9.89 11.91 -12.96
CA THR A 438 -10.61 10.97 -12.10
C THR A 438 -9.88 10.75 -10.78
N THR A 439 -8.59 10.45 -10.84
CA THR A 439 -7.76 10.22 -9.64
C THR A 439 -7.68 11.47 -8.77
N THR A 440 -7.40 12.62 -9.39
CA THR A 440 -7.18 13.89 -8.70
C THR A 440 -8.45 14.38 -8.02
N SER A 441 -9.59 14.29 -8.71
CA SER A 441 -10.88 14.71 -8.17
C SER A 441 -11.29 13.84 -6.97
N ILE A 442 -11.14 12.52 -7.08
CA ILE A 442 -11.56 11.60 -6.02
C ILE A 442 -10.63 11.66 -4.81
N VAL A 443 -9.31 11.60 -5.00
CA VAL A 443 -8.34 11.42 -3.91
C VAL A 443 -8.29 12.60 -2.94
N ARG A 444 -8.53 13.83 -3.42
CA ARG A 444 -8.52 15.04 -2.58
C ARG A 444 -9.60 15.03 -1.50
N ASP A 445 -10.76 14.49 -1.85
CA ASP A 445 -11.95 14.53 -0.99
C ASP A 445 -12.08 13.25 -0.14
N LEU A 446 -11.14 12.31 -0.26
CA LEU A 446 -11.16 11.08 0.54
C LEU A 446 -11.04 11.41 2.03
N PRO A 447 -11.99 10.96 2.87
CA PRO A 447 -11.85 11.06 4.31
C PRO A 447 -10.68 10.19 4.84
N PRO A 448 -10.23 10.39 6.09
CA PRO A 448 -9.32 9.47 6.74
C PRO A 448 -9.82 8.01 6.68
N HIS A 449 -8.90 7.06 6.59
CA HIS A 449 -9.17 5.62 6.47
C HIS A 449 -9.92 5.20 5.20
N HIS A 450 -10.17 6.12 4.26
CA HIS A 450 -10.66 5.79 2.93
C HIS A 450 -9.51 5.72 1.95
N CYS A 451 -9.58 4.74 1.06
CA CYS A 451 -8.57 4.46 0.05
C CYS A 451 -9.24 4.32 -1.31
N LEU A 452 -8.67 4.96 -2.32
CA LEU A 452 -8.94 4.68 -3.72
C LEU A 452 -8.05 3.51 -4.16
N ILE A 453 -8.69 2.41 -4.52
CA ILE A 453 -8.07 1.19 -5.00
C ILE A 453 -8.04 1.24 -6.53
N LEU A 454 -6.86 1.07 -7.12
CA LEU A 454 -6.61 1.10 -8.56
C LEU A 454 -5.87 -0.17 -9.01
N GLY A 455 -6.09 -0.57 -10.26
CA GLY A 455 -5.34 -1.63 -10.94
C GLY A 455 -6.06 -2.97 -11.04
N GLU A 456 -5.29 -4.04 -11.22
CA GLU A 456 -5.81 -5.38 -11.55
C GLU A 456 -6.71 -5.97 -10.46
N VAL A 457 -6.43 -5.63 -9.20
CA VAL A 457 -7.19 -6.03 -8.01
C VAL A 457 -8.67 -5.64 -8.07
N VAL A 458 -9.00 -4.59 -8.83
CA VAL A 458 -10.36 -4.11 -9.08
C VAL A 458 -10.70 -4.10 -10.58
N LYS A 459 -9.98 -4.90 -11.38
CA LYS A 459 -10.15 -5.01 -12.84
C LYS A 459 -10.15 -3.64 -13.53
N ASP A 460 -9.26 -2.76 -13.11
CA ASP A 460 -9.09 -1.39 -13.60
C ASP A 460 -10.31 -0.47 -13.39
N PHE A 461 -11.30 -0.86 -12.59
CA PHE A 461 -12.37 0.02 -12.11
C PHE A 461 -11.93 0.71 -10.81
N PRO A 462 -11.71 2.04 -10.77
CA PRO A 462 -11.36 2.75 -9.54
C PRO A 462 -12.46 2.60 -8.47
N ILE A 463 -12.12 2.08 -7.29
CA ILE A 463 -13.09 1.84 -6.20
C ILE A 463 -12.64 2.54 -4.92
N ILE A 464 -13.56 3.24 -4.28
CA ILE A 464 -13.34 3.83 -2.95
C ILE A 464 -13.78 2.82 -1.90
N ALA A 465 -12.89 2.56 -0.95
CA ALA A 465 -13.15 1.69 0.18
C ALA A 465 -12.75 2.36 1.49
N LYS A 466 -13.65 2.28 2.48
CA LYS A 466 -13.36 2.51 3.90
C LYS A 466 -12.67 1.26 4.44
N ILE A 467 -11.41 1.41 4.84
CA ILE A 467 -10.63 0.29 5.38
C ILE A 467 -11.16 -0.07 6.77
N LYS A 468 -11.44 -1.36 6.98
CA LYS A 468 -11.96 -1.83 8.27
C LYS A 468 -10.94 -1.62 9.39
N PRO A 469 -11.39 -1.35 10.61
CA PRO A 469 -10.52 -1.36 11.77
C PRO A 469 -9.93 -2.77 11.96
N LEU A 470 -8.71 -2.83 12.49
CA LEU A 470 -8.05 -4.08 12.85
C LEU A 470 -8.13 -4.28 14.36
N ASN A 471 -8.58 -5.44 14.81
CA ASN A 471 -8.51 -5.83 16.22
C ASN A 471 -7.12 -6.41 16.54
N VAL A 472 -6.08 -5.60 16.35
CA VAL A 472 -4.70 -5.94 16.69
C VAL A 472 -4.06 -4.79 17.44
N LYS A 473 -3.13 -5.09 18.35
CA LYS A 473 -2.39 -4.04 19.06
C LYS A 473 -1.46 -3.33 18.08
N THR A 474 -1.80 -2.11 17.69
CA THR A 474 -0.95 -1.27 16.85
C THR A 474 0.10 -0.56 17.70
N MET A 475 1.38 -0.71 17.37
CA MET A 475 2.44 0.18 17.84
C MET A 475 2.43 1.47 16.99
N GLY A 476 2.89 2.59 17.56
CA GLY A 476 2.97 3.88 16.83
C GLY A 476 2.25 5.06 17.50
N GLU A 477 1.89 4.97 18.78
CA GLU A 477 1.38 6.14 19.51
C GLU A 477 2.38 7.29 19.41
N THR A 478 1.92 8.41 18.85
CA THR A 478 2.72 9.61 18.78
C THR A 478 2.92 10.08 20.21
N ARG A 479 4.18 10.23 20.63
CA ARG A 479 4.47 10.82 21.94
C ARG A 479 4.00 12.27 21.92
N PHE A 480 2.84 12.52 22.51
CA PHE A 480 2.33 13.87 22.68
C PHE A 480 2.97 14.52 23.91
N PHE A 481 3.39 15.78 23.77
CA PHE A 481 3.87 16.57 24.90
C PHE A 481 2.75 16.88 25.89
N PHE A 482 1.54 17.08 25.36
CA PHE A 482 0.31 17.23 26.13
C PHE A 482 -0.39 15.88 26.14
N THR A 483 -0.24 15.14 27.23
CA THR A 483 -1.11 14.00 27.53
C THR A 483 -2.35 14.56 28.20
N ASP A 484 -3.53 14.19 27.72
CA ASP A 484 -4.76 14.46 28.45
C ASP A 484 -4.66 13.79 29.82
N ARG A 485 -5.06 14.49 30.88
CA ARG A 485 -4.87 14.05 32.27
C ARG A 485 -5.56 12.71 32.59
N GLU A 486 -6.45 12.22 31.73
CA GLU A 486 -7.12 10.92 31.89
C GLU A 486 -6.20 9.75 31.51
N ASP A 487 -5.40 9.84 30.44
CA ASP A 487 -4.46 8.77 30.01
C ASP A 487 -3.23 8.64 30.94
N ALA A 488 -2.92 9.70 31.70
CA ALA A 488 -1.85 9.71 32.69
C ALA A 488 -2.20 8.89 33.94
N VAL A 489 -3.49 8.67 34.24
CA VAL A 489 -3.91 7.90 35.41
C VAL A 489 -3.71 6.41 35.17
N ASP A 490 -4.12 5.88 34.01
CA ASP A 490 -4.00 4.44 33.69
C ASP A 490 -2.54 3.97 33.61
N SER A 491 -1.65 4.80 33.05
CA SER A 491 -0.22 4.49 32.93
C SER A 491 0.57 4.59 34.25
N LEU A 492 0.03 5.28 35.27
CA LEU A 492 0.61 5.35 36.61
C LEU A 492 0.09 4.23 37.52
N THR A 493 -1.16 3.80 37.37
CA THR A 493 -1.72 2.66 38.14
C THR A 493 -1.08 1.32 37.77
N GLU A 494 -0.74 1.06 36.50
CA GLU A 494 -0.04 -0.19 36.13
C GLU A 494 1.39 -0.29 36.67
N LYS A 495 2.07 0.84 36.90
CA LYS A 495 3.44 0.83 37.48
C LYS A 495 3.47 0.77 39.00
N GLN A 496 2.40 1.16 39.69
CA GLN A 496 2.33 1.05 41.15
C GLN A 496 1.88 -0.35 41.62
N TYR A 497 1.07 -1.07 40.85
CA TYR A 497 0.67 -2.44 41.22
C TYR A 497 1.76 -3.51 41.03
N LEU A 498 2.82 -3.24 40.25
CA LEU A 498 3.95 -4.16 40.05
C LEU A 498 5.13 -3.92 40.99
N GLN A 499 5.05 -2.95 41.92
CA GLN A 499 6.08 -2.69 42.92
C GLN A 499 5.67 -2.98 44.38
N GLU A 500 4.44 -3.43 44.62
CA GLU A 500 3.98 -3.84 45.97
C GLU A 500 3.82 -5.38 46.16
N GLU A 501 4.14 -6.20 45.15
CA GLU A 501 4.22 -7.68 45.29
C GLU A 501 5.60 -8.25 44.88
N ALA A 502 6.70 -7.60 45.29
CA ALA A 502 8.06 -8.17 45.23
C ALA A 502 8.82 -7.97 46.55
#